data_AF-A0A1F9NCQ6-F1
#
_entry.id   AF-A0A1F9NCQ6-F1
#
_cell.length_a   1.000
_cell.length_b   1.000
_cell.length_c   1.000
_cell.angle_alpha   90.00
_cell.angle_beta   90.00
_cell.angle_gamma   90.00
#
_symmetry.space_group_name_H-M   'P 1'
#
loop_
_entity.id
_entity.type
_entity.pdbx_description
1 polymer ?
#
loop_
_entity_poly.entity_id
_entity_poly.type
_entity_poly.pdbx_seq_one_letter_code
_entity_poly.pdbx_strand_id
1 'polypeptide(L)'
;MPACGDRVCGIDPVCGTSCGSCTNAVCNGVGQCVPNCIANCDDRACGPDPICGVSCGLCNDGECNSTGQCVQTCTPNCGARVCGPDQVCGESCGVCLNNVCTAEGTCPSLDGPHLMVILEWDNVADLDLSLRIEPGDYCSLDTCYWKNCKEGMSPRPEWDSSSGFTSGDPMLEIDDQNGYGPEIIEVNDLAVGNFVVAVHHWLSDSYIFDPTESLATVRVYVDNELQFEESRIIALSELWEVVLVSNGEATVGFVPLSIMQAGWFCNEQT
;
A
#
# COMPACT_ATOMS: atom_id res chain seq x y z
N MET A 1 -13.48 -31.53 -36.12
CA MET A 1 -13.29 -31.27 -37.56
C MET A 1 -13.06 -29.79 -37.70
N PRO A 2 -11.99 -29.32 -38.36
CA PRO A 2 -11.74 -27.89 -38.55
C PRO A 2 -12.95 -27.21 -39.20
N ALA A 3 -13.41 -26.11 -38.64
CA ALA A 3 -14.48 -25.25 -39.14
C ALA A 3 -13.92 -24.20 -40.11
N CYS A 4 -13.25 -24.66 -41.15
CA CYS A 4 -12.49 -23.81 -42.07
C CYS A 4 -13.33 -22.90 -42.97
N GLY A 5 -14.65 -23.12 -43.07
CA GLY A 5 -15.49 -22.40 -44.02
C GLY A 5 -14.94 -22.50 -45.44
N ASP A 6 -14.75 -21.37 -46.10
CA ASP A 6 -14.21 -21.27 -47.47
C ASP A 6 -12.66 -21.28 -47.52
N ARG A 7 -11.99 -21.41 -46.37
CA ARG A 7 -10.51 -21.43 -46.32
C ARG A 7 -9.97 -22.77 -46.79
N VAL A 8 -9.06 -22.75 -47.75
CA VAL A 8 -8.31 -23.92 -48.25
C VAL A 8 -6.87 -23.98 -47.72
N CYS A 9 -6.45 -22.93 -47.00
CA CYS A 9 -5.16 -22.83 -46.33
C CYS A 9 -5.23 -21.89 -45.12
N GLY A 10 -4.18 -21.87 -44.29
CA GLY A 10 -4.08 -20.96 -43.13
C GLY A 10 -4.69 -21.54 -41.86
N ILE A 11 -4.93 -20.71 -40.84
CA ILE A 11 -5.52 -21.14 -39.56
C ILE A 11 -7.05 -20.99 -39.57
N ASP A 12 -7.71 -21.95 -38.94
CA ASP A 12 -9.13 -21.91 -38.59
C ASP A 12 -9.39 -20.74 -37.63
N PRO A 13 -10.28 -19.78 -37.97
CA PRO A 13 -10.54 -18.60 -37.13
C PRO A 13 -11.23 -18.90 -35.80
N VAL A 14 -11.85 -20.07 -35.65
CA VAL A 14 -12.63 -20.46 -34.47
C VAL A 14 -11.79 -21.32 -33.53
N CYS A 15 -11.04 -22.29 -34.05
CA CYS A 15 -10.30 -23.25 -33.23
C CYS A 15 -8.78 -23.30 -33.47
N GLY A 16 -8.24 -22.44 -34.34
CA GLY A 16 -6.80 -22.27 -34.54
C GLY A 16 -6.08 -23.41 -35.26
N THR A 17 -6.77 -24.53 -35.55
CA THR A 17 -6.20 -25.64 -36.30
C THR A 17 -5.99 -25.30 -37.78
N SER A 18 -5.00 -25.89 -38.43
CA SER A 18 -4.73 -25.60 -39.85
C SER A 18 -5.87 -26.07 -40.77
N CYS A 19 -6.23 -25.22 -41.73
CA CYS A 19 -7.17 -25.47 -42.82
C CYS A 19 -6.52 -26.02 -44.10
N GLY A 20 -5.21 -26.25 -44.08
CA GLY A 20 -4.42 -26.70 -45.23
C GLY A 20 -3.22 -25.81 -45.52
N SER A 21 -2.45 -26.19 -46.54
CA SER A 21 -1.24 -25.50 -46.99
C SER A 21 -1.20 -25.40 -48.51
N CYS A 22 -0.66 -24.31 -49.03
CA CYS A 22 -0.52 -24.10 -50.47
C CYS A 22 0.71 -24.80 -51.05
N THR A 23 0.60 -25.35 -52.26
CA THR A 23 1.73 -25.88 -53.03
C THR A 23 2.06 -24.88 -54.15
N ASN A 24 3.30 -24.38 -54.21
CA ASN A 24 3.77 -23.36 -55.16
C ASN A 24 2.92 -22.06 -55.20
N ALA A 25 2.32 -21.67 -54.06
CA ALA A 25 1.50 -20.48 -53.89
C ALA A 25 1.57 -20.00 -52.43
N VAL A 26 1.12 -18.77 -52.15
CA VAL A 26 1.07 -18.20 -50.80
C VAL A 26 -0.38 -18.15 -50.32
N CYS A 27 -0.61 -18.48 -49.05
CA CYS A 27 -1.92 -18.38 -48.44
C CYS A 27 -2.22 -16.94 -48.03
N ASN A 28 -3.23 -16.31 -48.63
CA ASN A 28 -3.61 -14.95 -48.29
C ASN A 28 -4.42 -14.85 -46.97
N GLY A 29 -4.69 -13.63 -46.50
CA GLY A 29 -5.40 -13.38 -45.24
C GLY A 29 -6.85 -13.91 -45.18
N VAL A 30 -7.46 -14.20 -46.33
CA VAL A 30 -8.79 -14.82 -46.44
C VAL A 30 -8.73 -16.35 -46.57
N GLY A 31 -7.54 -16.96 -46.57
CA GLY A 31 -7.36 -18.42 -46.57
C GLY A 31 -7.38 -19.06 -47.95
N GLN A 32 -6.97 -18.35 -49.00
CA GLN A 32 -6.88 -18.84 -50.39
C GLN A 32 -5.43 -18.87 -50.90
N CYS A 33 -5.11 -19.85 -51.76
CA CYS A 33 -3.80 -19.98 -52.38
C CYS A 33 -3.65 -19.08 -53.61
N VAL A 34 -2.73 -18.12 -53.55
CA VAL A 34 -2.45 -17.16 -54.62
C VAL A 34 -1.11 -17.53 -55.30
N PRO A 35 -1.11 -17.95 -56.58
CA PRO A 35 0.11 -18.21 -57.35
C PRO A 35 0.78 -16.91 -57.80
N ASN A 36 2.12 -16.93 -57.94
CA ASN A 36 2.93 -15.79 -58.39
C ASN A 36 2.70 -14.50 -57.58
N CYS A 37 2.60 -14.58 -56.24
CA CYS A 37 2.42 -13.37 -55.47
C CYS A 37 3.68 -12.50 -55.45
N ILE A 38 3.54 -11.27 -55.95
CA ILE A 38 4.47 -10.17 -55.76
C ILE A 38 3.89 -9.33 -54.61
N ALA A 39 4.66 -9.11 -53.54
CA ALA A 39 4.19 -8.36 -52.39
C ALA A 39 3.75 -6.94 -52.80
N ASN A 40 2.55 -6.51 -52.37
CA ASN A 40 2.11 -5.13 -52.52
C ASN A 40 1.99 -4.46 -51.15
N CYS A 41 3.05 -3.78 -50.74
CA CYS A 41 3.16 -3.27 -49.39
C CYS A 41 2.50 -1.92 -49.17
N ASP A 42 2.08 -1.23 -50.23
CA ASP A 42 1.56 0.14 -50.17
C ASP A 42 2.41 1.01 -49.20
N ASP A 43 1.84 1.52 -48.11
CA ASP A 43 2.51 2.34 -47.10
C ASP A 43 3.11 1.55 -45.92
N ARG A 44 3.05 0.21 -45.95
CA ARG A 44 3.58 -0.65 -44.89
C ARG A 44 5.10 -0.81 -45.03
N ALA A 45 5.83 -0.45 -43.98
CA ALA A 45 7.27 -0.66 -43.84
C ALA A 45 7.62 -2.05 -43.26
N CYS A 46 6.66 -2.71 -42.60
CA CYS A 46 6.83 -4.01 -41.96
C CYS A 46 5.53 -4.82 -41.95
N GLY A 47 5.64 -6.09 -41.54
CA GLY A 47 4.48 -6.98 -41.36
C GLY A 47 3.99 -7.60 -42.67
N PRO A 48 2.89 -8.37 -42.67
CA PRO A 48 2.37 -9.02 -43.86
C PRO A 48 1.70 -8.00 -44.81
N ASP A 49 1.91 -8.17 -46.12
CA ASP A 49 1.15 -7.48 -47.14
C ASP A 49 -0.34 -7.89 -47.06
N PRO A 50 -1.27 -6.96 -47.32
CA PRO A 50 -2.70 -7.24 -47.18
C PRO A 50 -3.27 -8.24 -48.19
N ILE A 51 -2.60 -8.44 -49.33
CA ILE A 51 -3.16 -9.18 -50.47
C ILE A 51 -2.83 -10.66 -50.40
N CYS A 52 -1.60 -11.02 -50.05
CA CYS A 52 -1.11 -12.39 -50.03
C CYS A 52 -0.29 -12.75 -48.78
N GLY A 53 -0.10 -11.83 -47.84
CA GLY A 53 0.52 -12.12 -46.54
C GLY A 53 2.04 -12.29 -46.61
N VAL A 54 2.66 -11.96 -47.74
CA VAL A 54 4.13 -11.92 -47.88
C VAL A 54 4.67 -10.75 -47.07
N SER A 55 5.79 -10.92 -46.37
CA SER A 55 6.35 -9.86 -45.52
C SER A 55 6.78 -8.63 -46.34
N CYS A 56 6.39 -7.45 -45.86
CA CYS A 56 6.76 -6.13 -46.39
C CYS A 56 8.07 -5.57 -45.83
N GLY A 57 8.71 -6.32 -44.94
CA GLY A 57 9.90 -5.88 -44.22
C GLY A 57 9.85 -6.30 -42.76
N LEU A 58 11.00 -6.18 -42.12
CA LEU A 58 11.18 -6.34 -40.67
C LEU A 58 11.63 -5.00 -40.10
N CYS A 59 11.28 -4.74 -38.85
CA CYS A 59 11.80 -3.59 -38.13
C CYS A 59 13.19 -3.90 -37.62
N ASN A 60 14.17 -3.05 -37.94
CA ASN A 60 15.54 -3.20 -37.45
C ASN A 60 15.61 -2.91 -35.94
N ASP A 61 14.83 -1.93 -35.47
CA ASP A 61 14.61 -1.60 -34.06
C ASP A 61 13.10 -1.40 -33.83
N GLY A 62 12.49 -2.22 -32.98
CA GLY A 62 11.09 -2.12 -32.59
C GLY A 62 10.15 -3.19 -33.12
N GLU A 63 8.85 -2.94 -32.94
CA GLU A 63 7.75 -3.82 -33.30
C GLU A 63 6.92 -3.24 -34.45
N CYS A 64 6.32 -4.13 -35.23
CA CYS A 64 5.42 -3.72 -36.30
C CYS A 64 4.02 -3.49 -35.73
N ASN A 65 3.53 -2.26 -35.77
CA ASN A 65 2.16 -1.97 -35.33
C ASN A 65 1.12 -2.50 -36.35
N SER A 66 -0.16 -2.43 -35.98
CA SER A 66 -1.27 -2.93 -36.82
C SER A 66 -1.42 -2.21 -38.17
N THR A 67 -0.93 -0.98 -38.28
CA THR A 67 -0.92 -0.19 -39.52
C THR A 67 0.27 -0.53 -40.43
N GLY A 68 1.19 -1.39 -39.99
CA GLY A 68 2.36 -1.81 -40.78
C GLY A 68 3.53 -0.84 -40.70
N GLN A 69 3.60 -0.02 -39.65
CA GLN A 69 4.73 0.88 -39.37
C GLN A 69 5.60 0.30 -38.26
N CYS A 70 6.91 0.47 -38.41
CA CYS A 70 7.85 0.16 -37.34
C CYS A 70 7.71 1.20 -36.23
N VAL A 71 7.25 0.75 -35.07
CA VAL A 71 7.22 1.53 -33.84
C VAL A 71 8.32 1.02 -32.93
N GLN A 72 9.07 1.92 -32.34
CA GLN A 72 10.17 1.54 -31.47
C GLN A 72 9.61 0.86 -30.22
N THR A 73 10.05 -0.37 -29.92
CA THR A 73 9.85 -0.97 -28.61
C THR A 73 10.76 -0.23 -27.65
N CYS A 74 10.19 0.65 -26.84
CA CYS A 74 11.00 1.29 -25.81
C CYS A 74 11.26 0.27 -24.71
N THR A 75 12.52 -0.11 -24.55
CA THR A 75 12.96 -0.70 -23.29
C THR A 75 13.21 0.47 -22.34
N PRO A 76 12.49 0.58 -21.21
CA PRO A 76 12.66 1.70 -20.28
C PRO A 76 14.12 1.83 -19.86
N ASN A 77 14.70 3.03 -19.95
CA ASN A 77 16.06 3.30 -19.49
C ASN A 77 16.02 4.14 -18.21
N CYS A 78 15.65 3.48 -17.13
CA CYS A 78 15.33 4.14 -15.86
C CYS A 78 16.51 4.79 -15.15
N GLY A 79 17.76 4.49 -15.54
CA GLY A 79 18.95 4.99 -14.85
C GLY A 79 18.90 4.61 -13.36
N ALA A 80 18.80 5.62 -12.48
CA ALA A 80 18.69 5.45 -11.03
C ALA A 80 17.24 5.45 -10.51
N ARG A 81 16.24 5.68 -11.38
CA ARG A 81 14.83 5.66 -10.98
C ARG A 81 14.37 4.23 -10.70
N VAL A 82 13.61 4.05 -9.63
CA VAL A 82 12.98 2.79 -9.23
C VAL A 82 11.45 2.84 -9.32
N CYS A 83 10.86 4.03 -9.42
CA CYS A 83 9.46 4.21 -9.79
C CYS A 83 9.23 5.47 -10.63
N GLY A 84 8.01 5.61 -11.16
CA GLY A 84 7.61 6.74 -12.02
C GLY A 84 7.91 6.51 -13.51
N PRO A 85 7.64 7.49 -14.39
CA PRO A 85 7.86 7.35 -15.82
C PRO A 85 9.35 7.45 -16.18
N ASP A 86 9.77 6.64 -17.15
CA ASP A 86 11.05 6.73 -17.84
C ASP A 86 11.16 8.07 -18.57
N GLN A 87 12.33 8.70 -18.48
CA GLN A 87 12.56 10.02 -19.05
C GLN A 87 12.73 10.01 -20.57
N VAL A 88 12.98 8.84 -21.17
CA VAL A 88 13.17 8.72 -22.61
C VAL A 88 11.84 8.49 -23.32
N CYS A 89 11.01 7.57 -22.82
CA CYS A 89 9.77 7.20 -23.51
C CYS A 89 8.50 7.19 -22.66
N GLY A 90 8.58 7.55 -21.38
CA GLY A 90 7.42 7.66 -20.50
C GLY A 90 6.86 6.33 -19.97
N GLU A 91 7.43 5.20 -20.39
CA GLU A 91 7.09 3.88 -19.86
C GLU A 91 7.49 3.76 -18.38
N SER A 92 6.77 2.97 -17.59
CA SER A 92 7.01 2.90 -16.16
C SER A 92 8.37 2.28 -15.80
N CYS A 93 9.10 2.94 -14.90
CA CYS A 93 10.32 2.43 -14.26
C CYS A 93 10.06 1.59 -13.00
N GLY A 94 8.80 1.29 -12.72
CA GLY A 94 8.34 0.65 -11.50
C GLY A 94 7.27 1.48 -10.79
N VAL A 95 6.68 0.88 -9.77
CA VAL A 95 5.72 1.51 -8.87
C VAL A 95 6.21 1.32 -7.43
N CYS A 96 6.02 2.35 -6.63
CA CYS A 96 6.35 2.33 -5.20
C CYS A 96 5.17 1.68 -4.43
N LEU A 97 5.42 1.08 -3.26
CA LEU A 97 4.42 0.27 -2.53
C LEU A 97 3.14 1.04 -2.15
N ASN A 98 3.27 2.34 -1.84
CA ASN A 98 2.18 3.26 -1.54
C ASN A 98 1.74 4.14 -2.74
N ASN A 99 2.22 3.83 -3.96
CA ASN A 99 2.05 4.64 -5.17
C ASN A 99 2.58 6.09 -5.10
N VAL A 100 3.40 6.44 -4.10
CA VAL A 100 4.04 7.76 -3.99
C VAL A 100 5.44 7.69 -4.57
N CYS A 101 5.66 8.38 -5.70
CA CYS A 101 6.97 8.49 -6.35
C CYS A 101 7.48 9.93 -6.24
N THR A 102 8.73 10.11 -5.78
CA THR A 102 9.36 11.44 -5.76
C THR A 102 9.65 11.95 -7.17
N ALA A 103 9.93 13.24 -7.31
CA ALA A 103 10.30 13.84 -8.59
C ALA A 103 11.59 13.23 -9.15
N GLU A 104 12.49 12.79 -8.28
CA GLU A 104 13.76 12.13 -8.56
C GLU A 104 13.59 10.67 -9.01
N GLY A 105 12.40 10.08 -8.87
CA GLY A 105 12.10 8.71 -9.25
C GLY A 105 12.51 7.67 -8.21
N THR A 106 12.56 8.09 -6.94
CA THR A 106 12.77 7.19 -5.79
C THR A 106 11.45 6.90 -5.11
N CYS A 107 11.33 5.71 -4.53
CA CYS A 107 10.34 5.47 -3.49
C CYS A 107 10.76 6.28 -2.26
N PRO A 108 9.83 6.93 -1.54
CA PRO A 108 10.08 7.32 -0.16
C PRO A 108 10.63 6.12 0.61
N SER A 109 11.59 6.39 1.49
CA SER A 109 12.11 5.39 2.42
C SER A 109 10.92 4.78 3.17
N LEU A 110 10.84 3.44 3.20
CA LEU A 110 9.95 2.76 4.13
C LEU A 110 10.48 2.88 5.57
N ASP A 111 11.74 3.27 5.76
CA ASP A 111 12.30 3.57 7.08
C ASP A 111 11.75 4.94 7.54
N GLY A 112 10.50 4.95 8.02
CA GLY A 112 9.95 6.05 8.79
C GLY A 112 10.68 6.19 10.13
N PRO A 113 10.46 7.28 10.89
CA PRO A 113 11.01 7.38 12.24
C PRO A 113 10.40 6.31 13.15
N HIS A 114 11.19 5.82 14.11
CA HIS A 114 10.67 4.95 15.17
C HIS A 114 9.89 5.79 16.17
N LEU A 115 8.58 5.55 16.26
CA LEU A 115 7.70 6.16 17.25
C LEU A 115 7.50 5.19 18.42
N MET A 116 7.82 5.63 19.63
CA MET A 116 7.53 4.89 20.86
C MET A 116 6.75 5.78 21.83
N VAL A 117 5.59 5.29 22.28
CA VAL A 117 4.72 5.97 23.23
C VAL A 117 4.65 5.15 24.51
N ILE A 118 5.01 5.77 25.63
CA ILE A 118 5.01 5.14 26.95
C ILE A 118 3.97 5.83 27.82
N LEU A 119 3.06 5.05 28.39
CA LEU A 119 2.12 5.46 29.43
C LEU A 119 2.53 4.85 30.77
N GLU A 120 2.67 5.66 31.81
CA GLU A 120 2.87 5.24 33.20
C GLU A 120 1.83 5.89 34.12
N TRP A 121 1.52 5.26 35.24
CA TRP A 121 0.60 5.80 36.24
C TRP A 121 0.97 5.47 37.68
N ASP A 122 0.35 6.16 38.64
CA ASP A 122 0.82 6.25 40.02
C ASP A 122 0.17 5.29 41.02
N ASN A 123 -0.79 4.47 40.57
CA ASN A 123 -1.56 3.58 41.43
C ASN A 123 -2.00 2.30 40.68
N VAL A 124 -2.96 1.55 41.24
CA VAL A 124 -3.45 0.27 40.67
C VAL A 124 -4.60 0.45 39.65
N ALA A 125 -4.83 1.67 39.16
CA ALA A 125 -5.82 1.92 38.12
C ALA A 125 -5.48 1.15 36.85
N ASP A 126 -6.53 0.92 36.06
CA ASP A 126 -6.42 0.30 34.75
C ASP A 126 -6.45 1.43 33.69
N LEU A 127 -5.28 1.81 33.19
CA LEU A 127 -5.17 2.83 32.15
C LEU A 127 -4.71 2.19 30.84
N ASP A 128 -5.52 2.36 29.80
CA ASP A 128 -5.23 1.89 28.46
C ASP A 128 -4.65 3.02 27.61
N LEU A 129 -3.54 2.72 26.93
CA LEU A 129 -2.96 3.54 25.88
C LEU A 129 -3.64 3.25 24.54
N SER A 130 -3.92 4.30 23.79
CA SER A 130 -4.46 4.23 22.44
C SER A 130 -3.65 5.11 21.49
N LEU A 131 -3.34 4.58 20.31
CA LEU A 131 -2.75 5.31 19.20
C LEU A 131 -3.66 5.20 17.97
N ARG A 132 -4.22 6.33 17.52
CA ARG A 132 -5.23 6.39 16.46
C ARG A 132 -4.70 7.13 15.24
N ILE A 133 -4.85 6.59 14.04
CA ILE A 133 -4.58 7.32 12.79
C ILE A 133 -5.68 8.35 12.51
N GLU A 134 -5.31 9.49 11.91
CA GLU A 134 -6.23 10.57 11.56
C GLU A 134 -6.39 10.74 10.03
N PRO A 135 -7.63 10.82 9.51
CA PRO A 135 -8.89 10.61 10.23
C PRO A 135 -9.11 9.14 10.61
N GLY A 136 -9.76 8.89 11.74
CA GLY A 136 -10.06 7.52 12.20
C GLY A 136 -10.97 7.48 13.42
N ASP A 137 -11.55 6.32 13.71
CA ASP A 137 -12.42 6.12 14.87
C ASP A 137 -11.70 5.37 16.00
N TYR A 138 -12.07 5.64 17.25
CA TYR A 138 -11.69 4.76 18.36
C TYR A 138 -12.43 3.43 18.24
N CYS A 139 -11.85 2.36 18.77
CA CYS A 139 -12.46 1.02 18.78
C CYS A 139 -12.70 0.42 17.39
N SER A 140 -11.93 0.86 16.39
CA SER A 140 -11.92 0.34 15.04
C SER A 140 -10.51 -0.16 14.68
N LEU A 141 -10.29 -0.50 13.40
CA LEU A 141 -8.96 -0.78 12.85
C LEU A 141 -8.11 0.48 12.65
N ASP A 142 -8.65 1.67 12.91
CA ASP A 142 -7.91 2.92 12.83
C ASP A 142 -7.09 3.18 14.11
N THR A 143 -7.37 2.44 15.18
CA THR A 143 -6.73 2.64 16.50
C THR A 143 -6.03 1.36 16.95
N CYS A 144 -4.78 1.44 17.35
CA CYS A 144 -4.13 0.43 18.18
C CYS A 144 -4.42 0.70 19.66
N TYR A 145 -4.98 -0.28 20.35
CA TYR A 145 -5.33 -0.24 21.77
C TYR A 145 -5.28 -1.65 22.36
N TRP A 146 -5.62 -1.81 23.65
CA TRP A 146 -5.54 -3.05 24.43
C TRP A 146 -6.05 -4.32 23.73
N LYS A 147 -6.99 -4.19 22.77
CA LYS A 147 -7.62 -5.34 22.12
C LYS A 147 -6.98 -5.80 20.82
N ASN A 148 -6.49 -4.93 19.94
CA ASN A 148 -6.36 -5.29 18.52
C ASN A 148 -4.92 -5.29 17.96
N CYS A 149 -3.93 -4.82 18.72
CA CYS A 149 -2.55 -4.71 18.25
C CYS A 149 -1.51 -5.47 19.12
N LYS A 150 -1.95 -6.49 19.88
CA LYS A 150 -1.07 -7.46 20.58
C LYS A 150 -0.64 -8.60 19.68
N GLU A 151 0.55 -9.16 19.88
CA GLU A 151 1.07 -10.28 19.08
C GLU A 151 0.02 -11.41 18.94
N GLY A 152 -0.20 -11.88 17.71
CA GLY A 152 -1.17 -12.94 17.42
C GLY A 152 -2.64 -12.51 17.31
N MET A 153 -2.96 -11.22 17.51
CA MET A 153 -4.31 -10.69 17.27
C MET A 153 -4.62 -10.54 15.78
N SER A 154 -5.90 -10.72 15.41
CA SER A 154 -6.44 -10.48 14.07
C SER A 154 -7.94 -10.19 14.16
N PRO A 155 -8.47 -9.17 13.46
CA PRO A 155 -7.76 -8.21 12.60
C PRO A 155 -6.93 -7.19 13.42
N ARG A 156 -5.87 -6.66 12.81
CA ARG A 156 -5.00 -5.61 13.36
C ARG A 156 -5.16 -4.31 12.58
N PRO A 157 -4.85 -3.15 13.17
CA PRO A 157 -4.62 -1.92 12.42
C PRO A 157 -3.56 -2.16 11.33
N GLU A 158 -3.77 -1.58 10.15
CA GLU A 158 -2.82 -1.59 9.04
C GLU A 158 -2.64 -0.15 8.57
N TRP A 159 -1.43 0.38 8.72
CA TRP A 159 -1.14 1.81 8.52
C TRP A 159 -0.16 2.12 7.38
N ASP A 160 0.41 1.10 6.75
CA ASP A 160 1.46 1.26 5.73
C ASP A 160 1.07 0.73 4.34
N SER A 161 -0.16 0.22 4.20
CA SER A 161 -0.70 -0.42 2.99
C SER A 161 0.06 -1.68 2.55
N SER A 162 0.84 -2.28 3.44
CA SER A 162 1.52 -3.54 3.22
C SER A 162 0.73 -4.72 3.80
N SER A 163 0.46 -5.72 2.95
CA SER A 163 -0.26 -6.91 3.41
C SER A 163 0.48 -7.63 4.55
N GLY A 164 -0.22 -7.86 5.65
CA GLY A 164 0.29 -8.61 6.80
C GLY A 164 0.58 -7.69 7.98
N PHE A 165 1.44 -8.12 8.88
CA PHE A 165 2.01 -7.28 9.92
C PHE A 165 3.41 -6.85 9.48
N THR A 166 3.66 -5.56 9.42
CA THR A 166 4.95 -4.97 9.04
C THR A 166 5.47 -4.02 10.12
N SER A 167 6.64 -3.43 9.88
CA SER A 167 7.24 -2.41 10.75
C SER A 167 6.48 -1.08 10.76
N GLY A 168 5.66 -0.81 9.74
CA GLY A 168 4.81 0.38 9.67
C GLY A 168 3.49 0.25 10.43
N ASP A 169 3.17 -0.94 10.93
CA ASP A 169 1.99 -1.20 11.73
C ASP A 169 2.27 -0.99 13.23
N PRO A 170 1.28 -0.51 13.99
CA PRO A 170 1.42 -0.32 15.41
C PRO A 170 1.38 -1.66 16.17
N MET A 171 2.17 -1.73 17.24
CA MET A 171 2.17 -2.85 18.18
C MET A 171 2.12 -2.35 19.62
N LEU A 172 1.23 -2.95 20.42
CA LEU A 172 1.27 -2.82 21.86
C LEU A 172 2.27 -3.86 22.39
N GLU A 173 3.49 -3.42 22.67
CA GLU A 173 4.64 -4.24 23.06
C GLU A 173 4.55 -4.72 24.51
N ILE A 174 4.16 -3.80 25.39
CA ILE A 174 3.95 -4.07 26.80
C ILE A 174 2.52 -3.65 27.13
N ASP A 175 1.76 -4.64 27.53
CA ASP A 175 0.47 -4.53 28.22
C ASP A 175 0.71 -4.46 29.73
N ASP A 176 -0.25 -3.93 30.49
CA ASP A 176 -0.13 -3.73 31.94
C ASP A 176 0.47 -4.95 32.69
N GLN A 177 1.49 -4.72 33.52
CA GLN A 177 2.17 -5.78 34.25
C GLN A 177 1.58 -5.94 35.65
N ASN A 178 0.41 -6.60 35.73
CA ASN A 178 -0.33 -6.83 36.98
C ASN A 178 -0.94 -5.55 37.60
N GLY A 179 -1.66 -4.74 36.80
CA GLY A 179 -2.34 -3.54 37.28
C GLY A 179 -1.44 -2.32 37.50
N TYR A 180 -0.22 -2.35 36.97
CA TYR A 180 0.70 -1.23 36.93
C TYR A 180 1.30 -1.09 35.53
N GLY A 181 1.47 0.15 35.10
CA GLY A 181 2.21 0.47 33.88
C GLY A 181 3.68 0.04 33.95
N PRO A 182 4.42 0.16 32.85
CA PRO A 182 4.02 0.94 31.68
C PRO A 182 3.13 0.16 30.69
N GLU A 183 2.34 0.90 29.91
CA GLU A 183 1.93 0.45 28.58
C GLU A 183 2.79 1.11 27.51
N ILE A 184 3.17 0.33 26.48
CA ILE A 184 4.06 0.80 25.41
C ILE A 184 3.48 0.43 24.04
N ILE A 185 3.18 1.45 23.23
CA ILE A 185 2.86 1.29 21.80
C ILE A 185 4.05 1.78 20.96
N GLU A 186 4.47 0.96 20.01
CA GLU A 186 5.56 1.26 19.06
C GLU A 186 5.09 1.16 17.60
N VAL A 187 5.70 2.00 16.74
CA VAL A 187 5.67 1.87 15.27
C VAL A 187 7.11 2.07 14.79
N ASN A 188 7.73 1.01 14.27
CA ASN A 188 9.14 1.04 13.87
C ASN A 188 9.40 1.97 12.68
N ASP A 189 8.47 1.95 11.72
CA ASP A 189 8.55 2.69 10.46
C ASP A 189 7.29 3.55 10.30
N LEU A 190 7.14 4.59 11.14
CA LEU A 190 5.91 5.38 11.18
C LEU A 190 5.59 5.99 9.81
N ALA A 191 4.42 5.64 9.26
CA ALA A 191 3.95 6.18 7.99
C ALA A 191 3.76 7.70 8.02
N VAL A 192 3.76 8.32 6.84
CA VAL A 192 3.41 9.74 6.70
C VAL A 192 1.93 9.91 7.05
N GLY A 193 1.63 10.80 7.98
CA GLY A 193 0.27 10.94 8.49
C GLY A 193 0.17 11.69 9.80
N ASN A 194 -1.03 11.69 10.35
CA ASN A 194 -1.36 12.26 11.64
C ASN A 194 -1.86 11.16 12.56
N PHE A 195 -1.45 11.21 13.82
CA PHE A 195 -1.76 10.19 14.82
C PHE A 195 -2.11 10.86 16.15
N VAL A 196 -3.15 10.40 16.81
CA VAL A 196 -3.54 10.87 18.14
C VAL A 196 -3.15 9.84 19.18
N VAL A 197 -2.40 10.29 20.18
CA VAL A 197 -2.15 9.54 21.41
C VAL A 197 -3.27 9.86 22.40
N ALA A 198 -3.90 8.83 22.94
CA ALA A 198 -4.95 8.97 23.95
C ALA A 198 -4.78 7.96 25.09
N VAL A 199 -5.31 8.32 26.26
CA VAL A 199 -5.34 7.47 27.46
C VAL A 199 -6.78 7.31 27.90
N HIS A 200 -7.22 6.08 28.15
CA HIS A 200 -8.52 5.78 28.74
C HIS A 200 -8.33 5.21 30.15
N HIS A 201 -9.17 5.63 31.09
CA HIS A 201 -9.26 4.99 32.41
C HIS A 201 -10.40 3.97 32.40
N TRP A 202 -10.04 2.69 32.24
CA TRP A 202 -10.97 1.59 32.21
C TRP A 202 -11.51 1.26 33.61
N LEU A 203 -12.71 0.68 33.62
CA LEU A 203 -13.36 0.23 34.84
C LEU A 203 -13.27 -1.30 34.85
N SER A 204 -12.37 -1.84 35.67
CA SER A 204 -12.22 -3.29 35.79
C SER A 204 -13.50 -3.91 36.37
N ASP A 205 -13.77 -5.17 36.03
CA ASP A 205 -14.92 -5.91 36.57
C ASP A 205 -14.86 -6.07 38.11
N SER A 206 -13.71 -5.74 38.74
CA SER A 206 -13.49 -5.69 40.19
C SER A 206 -13.70 -4.29 40.78
N TYR A 207 -14.89 -3.72 40.58
CA TYR A 207 -15.39 -2.40 41.03
C TYR A 207 -15.03 -1.94 42.46
N ILE A 208 -14.59 -2.84 43.35
CA ILE A 208 -14.39 -2.56 44.77
C ILE A 208 -12.99 -1.98 45.06
N PHE A 209 -12.03 -2.08 44.11
CA PHE A 209 -10.64 -1.65 44.34
C PHE A 209 -10.07 -0.65 43.33
N ASP A 210 -10.81 -0.29 42.28
CA ASP A 210 -10.32 0.66 41.28
C ASP A 210 -10.27 2.08 41.85
N PRO A 211 -9.11 2.75 41.75
CA PRO A 211 -8.99 4.17 42.06
C PRO A 211 -9.95 4.99 41.21
N THR A 212 -10.61 5.98 41.82
CA THR A 212 -11.51 6.88 41.06
C THR A 212 -10.74 7.86 40.18
N GLU A 213 -9.45 8.04 40.44
CA GLU A 213 -8.53 8.94 39.73
C GLU A 213 -7.13 8.33 39.72
N SER A 214 -6.34 8.63 38.69
CA SER A 214 -4.94 8.21 38.56
C SER A 214 -4.10 9.30 37.90
N LEU A 215 -2.86 9.50 38.34
CA LEU A 215 -1.94 10.42 37.66
C LEU A 215 -1.27 9.67 36.50
N ALA A 216 -1.77 9.89 35.29
CA ALA A 216 -1.19 9.39 34.07
C ALA A 216 -0.02 10.28 33.61
N THR A 217 1.06 9.67 33.13
CA THR A 217 2.19 10.35 32.48
C THR A 217 2.45 9.69 31.13
N VAL A 218 2.39 10.48 30.06
CA VAL A 218 2.66 10.03 28.70
C VAL A 218 3.97 10.63 28.22
N ARG A 219 4.84 9.79 27.66
CA ARG A 219 6.07 10.20 26.98
C ARG A 219 6.07 9.69 25.55
N VAL A 220 6.45 10.56 24.62
CA VAL A 220 6.60 10.19 23.21
C VAL A 220 8.05 10.37 22.79
N TYR A 221 8.62 9.31 22.25
CA TYR A 221 9.98 9.23 21.73
C TYR A 221 9.94 9.09 20.21
N VAL A 222 10.87 9.77 19.55
CA VAL A 222 11.15 9.61 18.13
C VAL A 222 12.60 9.24 17.99
N ASP A 223 12.90 8.12 17.33
CA ASP A 223 14.25 7.58 17.17
C ASP A 223 15.00 7.45 18.51
N ASN A 224 14.26 7.05 19.56
CA ASN A 224 14.70 6.92 20.94
C ASN A 224 15.07 8.24 21.66
N GLU A 225 14.76 9.39 21.06
CA GLU A 225 14.89 10.69 21.71
C GLU A 225 13.53 11.17 22.24
N LEU A 226 13.47 11.60 23.50
CA LEU A 226 12.26 12.15 24.11
C LEU A 226 11.87 13.46 23.42
N GLN A 227 10.70 13.48 22.78
CA GLN A 227 10.18 14.67 22.09
C GLN A 227 9.03 15.35 22.85
N PHE A 228 8.26 14.59 23.61
CA PHE A 228 7.08 15.09 24.32
C PHE A 228 6.86 14.37 25.65
N GLU A 229 6.42 15.11 26.66
CA GLU A 229 6.01 14.59 27.96
C GLU A 229 4.85 15.43 28.50
N GLU A 230 3.78 14.77 28.95
CA GLU A 230 2.68 15.41 29.67
C GLU A 230 2.12 14.48 30.74
N SER A 231 1.74 15.06 31.89
CA SER A 231 1.07 14.35 32.97
C SER A 231 -0.28 14.97 33.29
N ARG A 232 -1.26 14.13 33.63
CA ARG A 232 -2.60 14.57 34.00
C ARG A 232 -3.28 13.60 34.95
N ILE A 233 -4.11 14.14 35.85
CA ILE A 233 -5.05 13.33 36.63
C ILE A 233 -6.22 12.97 35.72
N ILE A 234 -6.48 11.68 35.55
CA ILE A 234 -7.60 11.14 34.77
C ILE A 234 -8.59 10.46 35.72
N ALA A 235 -9.86 10.85 35.66
CA ALA A 235 -10.92 10.21 36.43
C ALA A 235 -11.43 8.94 35.74
N LEU A 236 -12.08 8.08 36.51
CA LEU A 236 -12.65 6.82 36.01
C LEU A 236 -13.59 7.06 34.82
N SER A 237 -13.44 6.25 33.78
CA SER A 237 -14.22 6.36 32.53
C SER A 237 -14.03 7.68 31.77
N GLU A 238 -12.88 8.35 31.94
CA GLU A 238 -12.49 9.46 31.07
C GLU A 238 -11.55 8.99 29.96
N LEU A 239 -11.71 9.57 28.77
CA LEU A 239 -10.73 9.53 27.69
C LEU A 239 -10.02 10.88 27.62
N TRP A 240 -8.69 10.84 27.64
CA TRP A 240 -7.83 12.00 27.48
C TRP A 240 -7.08 11.89 26.14
N GLU A 241 -7.37 12.75 25.17
CA GLU A 241 -6.50 12.91 24.00
C GLU A 241 -5.34 13.83 24.38
N VAL A 242 -4.12 13.31 24.23
CA VAL A 242 -2.89 13.87 24.81
C VAL A 242 -2.12 14.73 23.81
N VAL A 243 -1.88 14.20 22.62
CA VAL A 243 -1.05 14.87 21.62
C VAL A 243 -1.38 14.36 20.21
N LEU A 244 -1.40 15.29 19.26
CA LEU A 244 -1.38 14.99 17.83
C LEU A 244 0.09 14.92 17.38
N VAL A 245 0.48 13.77 16.84
CA VAL A 245 1.77 13.52 16.21
C VAL A 245 1.60 13.61 14.70
N SER A 246 2.39 14.44 14.03
CA SER A 246 2.35 14.61 12.58
C SER A 246 3.68 14.22 11.96
N ASN A 247 3.72 13.15 11.17
CA ASN A 247 4.90 12.77 10.39
C ASN A 247 4.78 13.29 8.96
N GLY A 248 5.66 14.22 8.58
CA GLY A 248 5.71 14.84 7.25
C GLY A 248 6.98 14.49 6.44
N GLU A 249 7.56 13.31 6.65
CA GLU A 249 8.83 12.81 6.07
C GLU A 249 10.11 13.50 6.58
N ALA A 250 10.12 14.83 6.69
CA ALA A 250 11.33 15.58 7.06
C ALA A 250 11.49 15.76 8.58
N THR A 251 10.37 15.89 9.30
CA THR A 251 10.31 16.13 10.74
C THR A 251 9.01 15.60 11.31
N VAL A 252 9.06 15.08 12.54
CA VAL A 252 7.87 14.77 13.33
C VAL A 252 7.48 15.99 14.16
N GLY A 253 6.22 16.43 14.03
CA GLY A 253 5.64 17.55 14.77
C GLY A 253 4.69 17.07 15.87
N PHE A 254 4.55 17.88 16.93
CA PHE A 254 3.70 17.59 18.08
C PHE A 254 2.79 18.77 18.40
N VAL A 255 1.49 18.53 18.52
CA VAL A 255 0.51 19.52 18.99
C VAL A 255 -0.18 18.95 20.23
N PRO A 256 0.07 19.51 21.43
CA PRO A 256 -0.60 19.07 22.64
C PRO A 256 -2.12 19.17 22.49
N LEU A 257 -2.81 18.10 22.86
CA LEU A 257 -4.25 18.03 22.96
C LEU A 257 -4.59 17.96 24.46
N SER A 258 -5.57 18.75 24.90
CA SER A 258 -6.05 18.70 26.29
C SER A 258 -7.53 18.36 26.34
N ILE A 259 -7.97 17.55 25.38
CA ILE A 259 -9.37 17.17 25.19
C ILE A 259 -9.70 16.05 26.18
N MET A 260 -10.78 16.24 26.93
CA MET A 260 -11.29 15.26 27.89
C MET A 260 -12.71 14.89 27.52
N GLN A 261 -13.00 13.59 27.51
CA GLN A 261 -14.35 13.07 27.35
C GLN A 261 -14.72 12.20 28.55
N ALA A 262 -15.70 12.67 29.32
CA ALA A 262 -16.23 11.92 30.45
C ALA A 262 -17.25 10.86 30.02
N GLY A 263 -17.32 9.77 30.77
CA GLY A 263 -18.23 8.66 30.48
C GLY A 263 -17.93 8.00 29.13
N TRP A 264 -16.66 7.98 28.74
CA TRP A 264 -16.21 7.31 27.54
C TRP A 264 -16.07 5.80 27.79
N PHE A 265 -16.49 5.04 26.79
CA PHE A 265 -16.34 3.59 26.76
C PHE A 265 -16.17 3.16 25.32
N CYS A 266 -15.39 2.11 25.13
CA CYS A 266 -15.24 1.48 23.85
C CYS A 266 -16.55 0.77 23.48
N ASN A 267 -17.39 1.45 22.70
CA ASN A 267 -18.56 0.84 22.12
C ASN A 267 -18.10 -0.11 21.02
N GLU A 268 -17.96 -1.39 21.34
CA GLU A 268 -17.88 -2.41 20.30
C GLU A 268 -19.14 -2.32 19.45
N GLN A 269 -19.09 -1.56 18.35
CA GLN A 269 -20.06 -1.72 17.29
C GLN A 269 -19.80 -3.10 16.70
N THR A 270 -20.63 -4.05 17.13
CA THR A 270 -20.77 -5.40 16.60
C THR A 270 -20.88 -5.42 15.08
#